data_AF-A0A923U0R6-F1
#
_entry.id   AF-A0A923U0R6-F1
#
_cell.length_a   1.000
_cell.length_b   1.000
_cell.length_c   1.000
_cell.angle_alpha   90.00
_cell.angle_beta   90.00
_cell.angle_gamma   90.00
#
_symmetry.space_group_name_H-M   'P 1'
#
loop_
_entity.id
_entity.type
_entity.pdbx_description
1 polymer ?
#
loop_
_entity_poly.entity_id
_entity_poly.type
_entity_poly.pdbx_seq_one_letter_code
_entity_poly.pdbx_strand_id
1 'polypeptide(L)'
;MKCRSSLIFALIFATRSFASTPLVATPPSPCPQPKRSVQTIDFHQSSAEILAPLKRPDPITPLGCDRPFAYQGEIYSVDAPQSQDASNLKYFTRSVPAAALLLEDYQTVREATRITAYICTVAVVVAVLAPQIARRIERSPPWHAEHLAQVIRLSALAFAAGNVAYSFSVLRENEKLLSQAVNTYNQSSPKDPIELRFNTTWSF
;
A
#
# COMPACT_ATOMS: atom_id res chain seq x y z
N MET A 1 36.59 -17.89 42.21
CA MET A 1 35.25 -17.28 42.06
C MET A 1 34.91 -17.19 40.58
N LYS A 2 33.96 -18.01 40.10
CA LYS A 2 33.55 -18.10 38.69
C LYS A 2 32.19 -17.41 38.54
N CYS A 3 32.15 -16.22 37.95
CA CYS A 3 30.91 -15.52 37.63
C CYS A 3 30.46 -15.98 36.23
N ARG A 4 29.49 -16.92 36.19
CA ARG A 4 28.84 -17.35 34.96
C ARG A 4 27.69 -16.37 34.65
N SER A 5 27.93 -15.46 33.72
CA SER A 5 26.88 -14.59 33.17
C SER A 5 26.24 -15.29 31.97
N SER A 6 25.31 -16.21 32.23
CA SER A 6 24.39 -16.74 31.22
C SER A 6 23.29 -15.72 30.97
N LEU A 7 23.54 -14.80 30.03
CA LEU A 7 22.50 -13.95 29.45
C LEU A 7 22.07 -14.61 28.14
N ILE A 8 21.18 -15.59 28.27
CA ILE A 8 20.47 -16.21 27.16
C ILE A 8 19.44 -15.19 26.68
N PHE A 9 19.78 -14.45 25.64
CA PHE A 9 18.84 -13.63 24.88
C PHE A 9 17.94 -14.58 24.09
N ALA A 10 16.83 -15.00 24.72
CA ALA A 10 15.76 -15.70 24.05
C ALA A 10 15.00 -14.70 23.15
N LEU A 11 15.51 -14.51 21.93
CA LEU A 11 14.74 -13.92 20.83
C LEU A 11 13.74 -14.99 20.37
N ILE A 12 12.64 -15.11 21.11
CA ILE A 12 11.48 -15.90 20.72
C ILE A 12 10.88 -15.18 19.51
N PHE A 13 11.27 -15.63 18.32
CA PHE A 13 10.51 -15.43 17.11
C PHE A 13 9.15 -16.09 17.33
N ALA A 14 8.14 -15.29 17.65
CA ALA A 14 6.76 -15.68 17.53
C ALA A 14 6.46 -15.84 16.03
N THR A 15 6.83 -16.98 15.46
CA THR A 15 6.30 -17.44 14.18
C THR A 15 4.82 -17.75 14.40
N ARG A 16 3.97 -16.73 14.26
CA ARG A 16 2.55 -16.95 14.01
C ARG A 16 2.46 -17.65 12.65
N SER A 17 2.35 -18.98 12.68
CA SER A 17 1.87 -19.76 11.57
C SER A 17 0.48 -19.26 11.20
N PHE A 18 0.40 -18.33 10.25
CA PHE A 18 -0.83 -18.08 9.52
C PHE A 18 -1.04 -19.31 8.64
N ALA A 19 -1.81 -20.27 9.16
CA ALA A 19 -2.44 -21.30 8.36
C ALA A 19 -3.44 -20.60 7.44
N SER A 20 -2.99 -20.25 6.25
CA SER A 20 -3.83 -19.81 5.14
C SER A 20 -4.71 -20.99 4.71
N THR A 21 -5.97 -20.95 5.12
CA THR A 21 -7.04 -21.77 4.54
C THR A 21 -7.17 -21.43 3.05
N PRO A 22 -7.17 -22.42 2.13
CA PRO A 22 -7.50 -22.15 0.73
C PRO A 22 -9.01 -21.87 0.63
N LEU A 23 -9.36 -20.62 0.39
CA LEU A 23 -10.69 -20.22 -0.08
C LEU A 23 -10.88 -20.80 -1.48
N VAL A 24 -11.74 -21.81 -1.58
CA VAL A 24 -12.25 -22.34 -2.85
C VAL A 24 -12.98 -21.21 -3.56
N ALA A 25 -12.37 -20.69 -4.63
CA ALA A 25 -12.98 -19.71 -5.50
C ALA A 25 -14.01 -20.40 -6.40
N THR A 26 -15.29 -20.20 -6.11
CA THR A 26 -16.36 -20.44 -7.08
C THR A 26 -16.24 -19.41 -8.22
N PRO A 27 -16.33 -19.83 -9.49
CA PRO A 27 -16.28 -18.91 -10.62
C PRO A 27 -17.51 -18.00 -10.60
N PRO A 28 -17.34 -16.67 -10.76
CA PRO A 28 -18.48 -15.76 -10.89
C PRO A 28 -19.22 -16.05 -12.20
N SER A 29 -20.54 -16.12 -12.10
CA SER A 29 -21.46 -16.16 -13.22
C SER A 29 -21.23 -14.97 -14.17
N PRO A 30 -21.37 -15.17 -15.50
CA PRO A 30 -21.19 -14.08 -16.46
C PRO A 30 -22.31 -13.05 -16.31
N CYS A 31 -21.94 -11.80 -16.00
CA CYS A 31 -22.88 -10.69 -15.97
C CYS A 31 -23.42 -10.39 -17.38
N PRO A 32 -24.73 -10.11 -17.53
CA PRO A 32 -25.30 -9.67 -18.80
C PRO A 32 -24.71 -8.31 -19.20
N GLN A 33 -24.13 -8.26 -20.40
CA GLN A 33 -23.58 -7.05 -21.01
C GLN A 33 -24.71 -6.05 -21.33
N PRO A 34 -24.66 -4.81 -20.83
CA PRO A 34 -25.60 -3.77 -21.24
C PRO A 34 -25.31 -3.34 -22.68
N LYS A 35 -26.36 -3.30 -23.50
CA LYS A 35 -26.32 -2.82 -24.89
C LYS A 35 -25.82 -1.37 -24.92
N ARG A 36 -24.66 -1.18 -25.54
CA ARG A 36 -24.02 0.12 -25.80
C ARG A 36 -24.86 0.89 -26.82
N SER A 37 -25.61 1.89 -26.37
CA SER A 37 -26.16 2.92 -27.25
C SER A 37 -25.06 3.96 -27.50
N VAL A 38 -24.63 4.05 -28.75
CA VAL A 38 -23.72 5.09 -29.23
C VAL A 38 -24.53 6.38 -29.31
N GLN A 39 -24.25 7.33 -28.43
CA GLN A 39 -24.71 8.71 -28.61
C GLN A 39 -23.66 9.44 -29.44
N THR A 40 -24.02 9.75 -30.67
CA THR A 40 -23.31 10.69 -31.54
C THR A 40 -23.42 12.08 -30.90
N ILE A 41 -22.31 12.64 -30.47
CA ILE A 41 -22.26 14.02 -29.97
C ILE A 41 -22.13 14.92 -31.19
N ASP A 42 -23.22 15.59 -31.57
CA ASP A 42 -23.20 16.63 -32.59
C ASP A 42 -22.44 17.84 -32.07
N PHE A 43 -21.30 18.11 -32.71
CA PHE A 43 -20.41 19.23 -32.42
C PHE A 43 -21.01 20.52 -33.01
N HIS A 44 -21.88 21.18 -32.25
CA HIS A 44 -22.26 22.55 -32.58
C HIS A 44 -21.12 23.51 -32.22
N GLN A 45 -20.38 23.86 -33.26
CA GLN A 45 -19.34 24.87 -33.32
C GLN A 45 -19.93 26.26 -33.02
N SER A 46 -19.73 26.74 -31.80
CA SER A 46 -19.99 28.13 -31.41
C SER A 46 -18.67 28.85 -31.23
N SER A 47 -18.26 29.56 -32.29
CA SER A 47 -17.14 30.48 -32.30
C SER A 47 -17.52 31.75 -31.54
N ALA A 48 -17.25 31.78 -30.24
CA ALA A 48 -17.19 33.01 -29.48
C ALA A 48 -16.01 32.93 -28.51
N GLU A 49 -14.90 33.46 -29.02
CA GLU A 49 -13.63 33.75 -28.38
C GLU A 49 -13.83 34.56 -27.09
N ILE A 50 -13.88 33.86 -25.96
CA ILE A 50 -13.64 34.45 -24.64
C ILE A 50 -12.24 33.98 -24.26
N LEU A 51 -11.30 34.92 -24.18
CA LEU A 51 -9.97 34.70 -23.61
C LEU A 51 -10.12 34.15 -22.19
N ALA A 52 -10.16 32.83 -22.06
CA ALA A 52 -9.87 32.18 -20.81
C ALA A 52 -8.41 32.52 -20.48
N PRO A 53 -8.09 32.99 -19.25
CA PRO A 53 -6.70 33.09 -18.84
C PRO A 53 -6.08 31.72 -19.03
N LEU A 54 -4.96 31.64 -19.77
CA LEU A 54 -4.15 30.44 -19.90
C LEU A 54 -4.04 29.80 -18.51
N LYS A 55 -4.79 28.71 -18.30
CA LYS A 55 -4.73 27.94 -17.07
C LYS A 55 -3.26 27.57 -16.93
N ARG A 56 -2.57 28.15 -15.94
CA ARG A 56 -1.19 27.77 -15.65
C ARG A 56 -1.18 26.24 -15.55
N PRO A 57 -0.22 25.55 -16.18
CA PRO A 57 -0.07 24.13 -15.91
C PRO A 57 -0.01 23.97 -14.39
N ASP A 58 -0.94 23.17 -13.86
CA ASP A 58 -0.96 22.86 -12.44
C ASP A 58 0.45 22.37 -12.08
N PRO A 59 1.08 22.88 -11.01
CA PRO A 59 2.45 22.52 -10.68
C PRO A 59 2.53 21.00 -10.61
N ILE A 60 3.38 20.41 -11.45
CA ILE A 60 3.65 18.98 -11.46
C ILE A 60 4.28 18.70 -10.09
N THR A 61 3.48 18.22 -9.14
CA THR A 61 3.97 17.76 -7.84
C THR A 61 4.73 16.47 -8.12
N PRO A 62 6.08 16.49 -8.07
CA PRO A 62 6.83 15.28 -8.33
C PRO A 62 6.57 14.37 -7.12
N LEU A 63 5.92 13.23 -7.36
CA LEU A 63 5.61 12.19 -6.35
C LEU A 63 4.52 12.58 -5.34
N GLY A 64 3.38 13.10 -5.81
CA GLY A 64 2.16 13.12 -4.99
C GLY A 64 1.57 11.71 -4.84
N CYS A 65 1.59 11.15 -3.64
CA CYS A 65 0.76 9.99 -3.28
C CYS A 65 -0.72 10.38 -3.07
N ASP A 66 -1.07 11.64 -3.28
CA ASP A 66 -2.42 12.13 -3.09
C ASP A 66 -3.33 11.48 -4.14
N ARG A 67 -4.26 10.66 -3.67
CA ARG A 67 -5.30 10.07 -4.51
C ARG A 67 -6.53 10.97 -4.39
N PRO A 68 -6.89 11.77 -5.39
CA PRO A 68 -8.17 12.46 -5.36
C PRO A 68 -9.32 11.52 -5.71
N PHE A 69 -10.52 11.84 -5.22
CA PHE A 69 -11.77 11.28 -5.72
C PHE A 69 -12.76 12.41 -6.00
N ALA A 70 -13.64 12.21 -6.96
CA ALA A 70 -14.73 13.14 -7.23
C ALA A 70 -16.02 12.64 -6.56
N TYR A 71 -16.72 13.55 -5.89
CA TYR A 71 -18.03 13.34 -5.29
C TYR A 71 -18.87 14.60 -5.49
N GLN A 72 -20.08 14.47 -6.04
CA GLN A 72 -20.97 15.61 -6.35
C GLN A 72 -20.31 16.71 -7.22
N GLY A 73 -19.39 16.33 -8.11
CA GLY A 73 -18.66 17.29 -8.97
C GLY A 73 -17.53 18.04 -8.25
N GLU A 74 -17.37 17.85 -6.94
CA GLU A 74 -16.25 18.38 -6.16
C GLU A 74 -15.14 17.33 -6.05
N ILE A 75 -13.90 17.79 -6.02
CA ILE A 75 -12.71 16.94 -5.90
C ILE A 75 -12.24 16.98 -4.46
N TYR A 76 -12.19 15.80 -3.84
CA TYR A 76 -11.72 15.60 -2.48
C TYR A 76 -10.44 14.78 -2.51
N SER A 77 -9.52 15.03 -1.56
CA SER A 77 -8.42 14.11 -1.33
C SER A 77 -8.95 12.86 -0.61
N VAL A 78 -8.63 11.66 -1.10
CA VAL A 78 -8.87 10.39 -0.39
C VAL A 78 -8.12 10.41 0.94
N ASP A 79 -6.93 11.02 0.94
CA ASP A 79 -5.98 10.97 2.04
C ASP A 79 -5.98 12.32 2.79
N ALA A 80 -6.04 12.27 4.11
CA ALA A 80 -5.98 13.47 4.94
C ALA A 80 -4.52 13.82 5.28
N PRO A 81 -4.15 15.13 5.29
CA PRO A 81 -2.75 15.57 5.44
C PRO A 81 -2.10 15.20 6.78
N GLN A 82 -2.89 14.79 7.78
CA GLN A 82 -2.44 14.43 9.13
C GLN A 82 -2.87 13.02 9.57
N SER A 83 -3.49 12.21 8.70
CA SER A 83 -4.30 11.06 9.11
C SER A 83 -4.04 9.77 8.30
N GLN A 84 -4.72 8.69 8.69
CA GLN A 84 -4.81 7.42 7.97
C GLN A 84 -5.25 7.64 6.51
N ASP A 85 -4.74 6.84 5.57
CA ASP A 85 -5.16 6.84 4.16
C ASP A 85 -6.64 6.52 4.09
N ALA A 86 -7.30 7.08 3.09
CA ALA A 86 -8.72 6.89 2.85
C ALA A 86 -9.61 7.28 4.04
N SER A 87 -9.08 8.05 5.01
CA SER A 87 -9.88 8.54 6.14
C SER A 87 -11.04 9.40 5.67
N ASN A 88 -10.83 10.21 4.63
CA ASN A 88 -11.88 11.05 4.08
C ASN A 88 -12.95 10.20 3.40
N LEU A 89 -12.54 9.13 2.71
CA LEU A 89 -13.44 8.20 2.03
C LEU A 89 -14.39 7.48 3.01
N LYS A 90 -13.96 7.24 4.26
CA LYS A 90 -14.78 6.66 5.33
C LYS A 90 -16.05 7.47 5.60
N TYR A 91 -16.02 8.79 5.46
CA TYR A 91 -17.21 9.63 5.68
C TYR A 91 -18.27 9.41 4.60
N PHE A 92 -17.86 9.19 3.35
CA PHE A 92 -18.77 9.04 2.22
C PHE A 92 -19.35 7.63 2.10
N THR A 93 -18.58 6.61 2.47
CA THR A 93 -18.99 5.20 2.39
C THR A 93 -19.75 4.70 3.62
N ARG A 94 -19.87 5.52 4.67
CA ARG A 94 -20.54 5.15 5.94
C ARG A 94 -22.00 4.71 5.78
N SER A 95 -22.68 5.19 4.74
CA SER A 95 -24.06 4.81 4.44
C SER A 95 -24.19 3.38 3.91
N VAL A 96 -23.10 2.77 3.42
CA VAL A 96 -23.07 1.42 2.85
C VAL A 96 -22.12 0.55 3.69
N PRO A 97 -22.64 -0.26 4.63
CA PRO A 97 -21.79 -0.97 5.60
C PRO A 97 -20.81 -1.95 4.94
N ALA A 98 -21.18 -2.55 3.81
CA ALA A 98 -20.28 -3.43 3.05
C ALA A 98 -19.05 -2.68 2.49
N ALA A 99 -19.22 -1.45 2.02
CA ALA A 99 -18.12 -0.62 1.54
C ALA A 99 -17.25 -0.11 2.70
N ALA A 100 -17.87 0.19 3.85
CA ALA A 100 -17.15 0.60 5.05
C ALA A 100 -16.24 -0.51 5.59
N LEU A 101 -16.69 -1.78 5.59
CA LEU A 101 -15.87 -2.93 6.01
C LEU A 101 -14.63 -3.11 5.12
N LEU A 102 -14.78 -3.03 3.79
CA LEU A 102 -13.65 -3.12 2.87
C LEU A 102 -12.62 -2.00 3.09
N LEU A 103 -13.06 -0.83 3.51
CA LEU A 103 -12.17 0.27 3.88
C LEU A 103 -11.43 0.03 5.19
N GLU A 104 -12.05 -0.64 6.17
CA GLU A 104 -11.37 -1.03 7.41
C GLU A 104 -10.34 -2.13 7.17
N ASP A 105 -10.64 -3.10 6.30
CA ASP A 105 -9.68 -4.11 5.85
C ASP A 105 -8.48 -3.43 5.17
N TYR A 106 -8.74 -2.48 4.27
CA TYR A 106 -7.71 -1.67 3.64
C TYR A 106 -6.82 -0.94 4.67
N GLN A 107 -7.41 -0.32 5.70
CA GLN A 107 -6.65 0.35 6.75
C GLN A 107 -5.76 -0.61 7.54
N THR A 108 -6.27 -1.81 7.85
CA THR A 108 -5.54 -2.85 8.58
C THR A 108 -4.34 -3.35 7.78
N VAL A 109 -4.53 -3.64 6.48
CA VAL A 109 -3.45 -4.11 5.59
C VAL A 109 -2.39 -3.03 5.38
N ARG A 110 -2.79 -1.76 5.33
CA ARG A 110 -1.85 -0.63 5.30
C ARG A 110 -0.99 -0.53 6.56
N GLU A 111 -1.59 -0.66 7.74
CA GLU A 111 -0.83 -0.66 8.99
C GLU A 111 0.22 -1.78 9.02
N ALA A 112 -0.13 -2.97 8.52
CA ALA A 112 0.82 -4.05 8.34
C ALA A 112 1.98 -3.67 7.40
N THR A 113 1.69 -2.98 6.29
CA THR A 113 2.72 -2.49 5.34
C THR A 113 3.68 -1.47 5.99
N ARG A 114 3.18 -0.65 6.91
CA ARG A 114 4.04 0.29 7.64
C ARG A 114 5.02 -0.46 8.56
N ILE A 115 4.55 -1.51 9.21
CA ILE A 115 5.39 -2.37 10.07
C ILE A 115 6.47 -3.07 9.23
N THR A 116 6.13 -3.60 8.05
CA THR A 116 7.12 -4.26 7.18
C THR A 116 8.20 -3.30 6.70
N ALA A 117 7.88 -2.03 6.43
CA ALA A 117 8.88 -1.01 6.09
C ALA A 117 9.88 -0.77 7.23
N TYR A 118 9.42 -0.73 8.48
CA TYR A 118 10.31 -0.64 9.64
C TYR A 118 11.19 -1.88 9.79
N ILE A 119 10.62 -3.08 9.63
CA ILE A 119 11.35 -4.35 9.67
C ILE A 119 12.45 -4.38 8.60
N CYS A 120 12.14 -3.93 7.38
CA CYS A 120 13.12 -3.84 6.28
C CYS A 120 14.27 -2.89 6.64
N THR A 121 13.95 -1.73 7.23
CA THR A 121 14.96 -0.76 7.69
C THR A 121 15.88 -1.38 8.76
N VAL A 122 15.31 -2.09 9.73
CA VAL A 122 16.08 -2.80 10.77
C VAL A 122 16.99 -3.86 10.14
N ALA A 123 16.50 -4.62 9.16
CA ALA A 123 17.31 -5.62 8.46
C ALA A 123 18.51 -5.00 7.75
N VAL A 124 18.32 -3.86 7.07
CA VAL A 124 19.43 -3.12 6.44
C VAL A 124 20.43 -2.63 7.49
N VAL A 125 19.96 -2.09 8.62
CA VAL A 125 20.83 -1.68 9.72
C VAL A 125 21.64 -2.86 10.27
N VAL A 126 21.01 -4.02 10.47
CA VAL A 126 21.70 -5.25 10.90
C VAL A 126 22.75 -5.68 9.87
N ALA A 127 22.45 -5.58 8.57
CA ALA A 127 23.40 -5.91 7.50
C ALA A 127 24.64 -4.98 7.50
N VAL A 128 24.44 -3.70 7.82
CA VAL A 128 25.52 -2.69 7.96
C VAL A 128 26.34 -2.96 9.22
N LEU A 129 25.68 -3.24 10.35
CA LEU A 129 26.33 -3.47 11.65
C LEU A 129 26.88 -4.91 11.82
N ALA A 130 26.68 -5.79 10.84
CA ALA A 130 27.10 -7.19 10.87
C ALA A 130 28.56 -7.41 11.32
N PRO A 131 29.57 -6.61 10.89
CA PRO A 131 30.95 -6.78 11.34
C PRO A 131 31.13 -6.50 12.84
N GLN A 132 30.42 -5.51 13.39
CA GLN A 132 30.49 -5.20 14.82
C GLN A 132 29.76 -6.25 15.66
N ILE A 133 28.63 -6.77 15.16
CA ILE A 133 27.88 -7.86 15.79
C ILE A 133 28.75 -9.13 15.82
N ALA A 134 29.33 -9.51 14.68
CA ALA A 134 30.16 -10.71 14.58
C ALA A 134 31.39 -10.66 15.50
N ARG A 135 32.09 -9.51 15.57
CA ARG A 135 33.23 -9.30 16.48
C ARG A 135 32.86 -9.36 17.97
N ARG A 136 31.61 -9.10 18.34
CA ARG A 136 31.15 -9.20 19.74
C ARG A 136 30.77 -10.63 20.13
N ILE A 137 30.27 -11.41 19.17
CA ILE A 137 29.85 -12.81 19.37
C ILE A 137 31.06 -13.74 19.33
N GLU A 138 31.88 -13.62 18.26
CA GLU A 138 33.03 -14.48 18.02
C GLU A 138 34.31 -13.79 18.51
N ARG A 139 34.91 -14.29 19.60
CA ARG A 139 36.14 -13.70 20.20
C ARG A 139 37.45 -14.29 19.68
N SER A 140 37.38 -15.31 18.83
CA SER A 140 38.54 -16.07 18.35
C SER A 140 38.33 -16.53 16.90
N PRO A 141 39.39 -16.96 16.22
CA PRO A 141 40.23 -16.16 15.31
C PRO A 141 39.47 -15.32 14.26
N PRO A 142 40.09 -14.24 13.74
CA PRO A 142 39.40 -13.20 12.94
C PRO A 142 38.68 -13.70 11.68
N TRP A 143 39.15 -14.79 11.06
CA TRP A 143 38.52 -15.38 9.88
C TRP A 143 37.10 -15.90 10.16
N HIS A 144 36.83 -16.44 11.36
CA HIS A 144 35.47 -16.88 11.72
C HIS A 144 34.52 -15.69 11.89
N ALA A 145 35.00 -14.58 12.45
CA ALA A 145 34.20 -13.36 12.62
C ALA A 145 33.85 -12.74 11.25
N GLU A 146 34.75 -12.81 10.27
CA GLU A 146 34.48 -12.34 8.90
C GLU A 146 33.44 -13.20 8.18
N HIS A 147 33.56 -14.54 8.26
CA HIS A 147 32.55 -15.45 7.71
C HIS A 147 31.19 -15.25 8.38
N LEU A 148 31.13 -15.13 9.70
CA LEU A 148 29.89 -14.87 10.43
C LEU A 148 29.27 -13.52 10.02
N ALA A 149 30.09 -12.47 9.87
CA ALA A 149 29.62 -11.16 9.40
C ALA A 149 29.03 -11.23 7.97
N GLN A 150 29.66 -12.00 7.07
CA GLN A 150 29.14 -12.22 5.73
C GLN A 150 27.79 -12.96 5.74
N VAL A 151 27.66 -14.00 6.56
CA VAL A 151 26.41 -14.76 6.72
C VAL A 151 25.30 -13.86 7.29
N ILE A 152 25.58 -13.08 8.33
CA ILE A 152 24.62 -12.12 8.90
C ILE A 152 24.22 -11.08 7.85
N ARG A 153 25.18 -10.54 7.09
CA ARG A 153 24.88 -9.54 6.05
C ARG A 153 24.03 -10.13 4.93
N LEU A 154 24.38 -11.29 4.41
CA LEU A 154 23.65 -11.95 3.32
C LEU A 154 22.24 -12.34 3.75
N SER A 155 22.08 -12.92 4.94
CA SER A 155 20.76 -13.27 5.48
C SER A 155 19.89 -12.03 5.70
N ALA A 156 20.44 -10.95 6.26
CA ALA A 156 19.72 -9.71 6.48
C ALA A 156 19.31 -9.03 5.16
N LEU A 157 20.19 -9.02 4.14
CA LEU A 157 19.85 -8.49 2.82
C LEU A 157 18.83 -9.35 2.08
N ALA A 158 18.94 -10.68 2.14
CA ALA A 158 17.95 -11.58 1.56
C ALA A 158 16.57 -11.40 2.22
N PHE A 159 16.55 -11.24 3.55
CA PHE A 159 15.33 -10.93 4.29
C PHE A 159 14.74 -9.57 3.91
N ALA A 160 15.57 -8.53 3.75
CA ALA A 160 15.13 -7.23 3.26
C ALA A 160 14.52 -7.32 1.85
N ALA A 161 15.18 -8.01 0.92
CA ALA A 161 14.68 -8.23 -0.43
C ALA A 161 13.34 -8.98 -0.45
N GLY A 162 13.19 -10.02 0.38
CA GLY A 162 11.93 -10.74 0.55
C GLY A 162 10.81 -9.83 1.08
N ASN A 163 11.10 -8.97 2.05
CA ASN A 163 10.13 -8.00 2.57
C ASN A 163 9.73 -6.94 1.53
N VAL A 164 10.65 -6.53 0.66
CA VAL A 164 10.32 -5.61 -0.46
C VAL A 164 9.34 -6.29 -1.42
N ALA A 165 9.61 -7.52 -1.85
CA ALA A 165 8.72 -8.27 -2.73
C ALA A 165 7.33 -8.50 -2.09
N TYR A 166 7.31 -8.84 -0.80
CA TYR A 166 6.06 -8.96 -0.03
C TYR A 166 5.29 -7.62 0.01
N SER A 167 5.98 -6.51 0.27
CA SER A 167 5.37 -5.18 0.32
C SER A 167 4.74 -4.78 -1.02
N PHE A 168 5.36 -5.12 -2.15
CA PHE A 168 4.74 -4.94 -3.48
C PHE A 168 3.45 -5.76 -3.65
N SER A 169 3.41 -6.99 -3.14
CA SER A 169 2.19 -7.80 -3.16
C SER A 169 1.08 -7.16 -2.34
N VAL A 170 1.41 -6.69 -1.14
CA VAL A 170 0.45 -6.04 -0.23
C VAL A 170 -0.08 -4.72 -0.80
N LEU A 171 0.76 -3.93 -1.49
CA LEU A 171 0.33 -2.71 -2.18
C LEU A 171 -0.74 -3.00 -3.25
N ARG A 172 -0.55 -4.07 -4.05
CA ARG A 172 -1.56 -4.48 -5.05
C ARG A 172 -2.87 -4.91 -4.42
N GLU A 173 -2.81 -5.62 -3.30
CA GLU A 173 -4.00 -6.02 -2.55
C GLU A 173 -4.74 -4.81 -1.98
N ASN A 174 -4.00 -3.83 -1.44
CA ASN A 174 -4.56 -2.57 -0.96
C ASN A 174 -5.29 -1.79 -2.07
N GLU A 175 -4.72 -1.68 -3.26
CA GLU A 175 -5.38 -1.04 -4.41
C GLU A 175 -6.67 -1.78 -4.80
N LYS A 176 -6.64 -3.11 -4.76
CA LYS A 176 -7.81 -3.94 -5.02
C LYS A 176 -8.93 -3.70 -4.00
N LEU A 177 -8.61 -3.67 -2.70
CA LEU A 177 -9.59 -3.42 -1.63
C LEU A 177 -10.23 -2.03 -1.76
N LEU A 178 -9.43 -1.00 -2.06
CA LEU A 178 -9.92 0.36 -2.27
C LEU A 178 -10.86 0.44 -3.49
N SER A 179 -10.48 -0.19 -4.60
CA SER A 179 -11.32 -0.27 -5.81
C SER A 179 -12.62 -1.02 -5.54
N GLN A 180 -12.55 -2.15 -4.82
CA GLN A 180 -13.72 -2.92 -4.42
C GLN A 180 -14.65 -2.11 -3.52
N ALA A 181 -14.13 -1.39 -2.52
CA ALA A 181 -14.94 -0.56 -1.63
C ALA A 181 -15.76 0.49 -2.41
N VAL A 182 -15.13 1.18 -3.36
CA VAL A 182 -15.80 2.18 -4.19
C VAL A 182 -16.80 1.54 -5.15
N ASN A 183 -16.45 0.41 -5.76
CA ASN A 183 -17.38 -0.33 -6.62
C ASN A 183 -18.61 -0.82 -5.84
N THR A 184 -18.43 -1.35 -4.64
CA THR A 184 -19.53 -1.77 -3.76
C THR A 184 -20.41 -0.59 -3.36
N TYR A 185 -19.81 0.56 -3.05
CA TYR A 185 -20.57 1.78 -2.81
C TYR A 185 -21.40 2.18 -4.03
N ASN A 186 -20.80 2.28 -5.22
CA ASN A 186 -21.49 2.69 -6.44
C ASN A 186 -22.57 1.69 -6.89
N GLN A 187 -22.36 0.39 -6.70
CA GLN A 187 -23.33 -0.65 -7.02
C GLN A 187 -24.58 -0.60 -6.13
N SER A 188 -24.48 -0.03 -4.93
CA SER A 188 -25.64 0.19 -4.05
C SER A 188 -26.59 1.29 -4.54
N SER A 189 -26.34 1.85 -5.72
CA SER A 189 -27.10 2.97 -6.32
C SER A 189 -27.26 4.17 -5.37
N PRO A 190 -26.14 4.69 -4.83
CA PRO A 190 -26.18 5.87 -4.00
C PRO A 190 -26.66 7.05 -4.85
N LYS A 191 -27.29 8.03 -4.20
CA LYS A 191 -27.74 9.27 -4.84
C LYS A 191 -26.61 9.95 -5.62
N ASP A 192 -25.39 9.86 -5.09
CA ASP A 192 -24.19 10.48 -5.64
C ASP A 192 -23.06 9.43 -5.71
N PRO A 193 -22.63 8.99 -6.91
CA PRO A 193 -21.55 8.02 -7.05
C PRO A 193 -20.18 8.64 -6.76
N ILE A 194 -19.25 7.80 -6.31
CA ILE A 194 -17.84 8.15 -6.07
C ILE A 194 -17.01 7.75 -7.30
N GLU A 195 -16.23 8.68 -7.84
CA GLU A 195 -15.26 8.41 -8.90
C GLU A 195 -13.83 8.49 -8.34
N LEU A 196 -13.10 7.37 -8.30
CA LEU A 196 -11.68 7.38 -7.95
C LEU A 196 -10.87 7.96 -9.11
N ARG A 197 -10.06 8.99 -8.83
CA ARG A 197 -9.15 9.58 -9.80
C ARG A 197 -7.73 9.21 -9.42
N PHE A 198 -7.15 8.27 -10.17
CA PHE A 198 -5.73 7.95 -10.03
C PHE A 198 -4.94 9.00 -10.79
N ASN A 199 -4.29 9.92 -10.07
CA ASN A 199 -3.38 10.87 -10.68
C ASN A 199 -2.03 10.19 -10.97
N THR A 200 -2.03 9.19 -11.84
CA THR A 200 -0.80 8.58 -12.34
C THR A 200 -0.41 9.27 -13.63
N THR A 201 -0.04 10.55 -13.57
CA THR A 201 0.74 11.19 -14.64
C THR A 201 2.15 10.60 -14.64
N TRP A 202 2.27 9.38 -15.14
CA TRP A 202 3.53 8.75 -15.51
C TRP A 202 3.49 8.55 -17.03
N SER A 203 3.88 9.58 -17.78
CA SER A 203 4.30 9.39 -19.17
C SER A 203 5.79 9.02 -19.15
N PHE A 204 6.11 7.80 -19.57
CA PHE A 204 7.49 7.40 -19.87
C PHE A 204 7.99 8.07 -21.15
#